data_AF-A0A430LG91-F1
#
_entry.id   AF-A0A430LG91-F1
#
_cell.length_a   1.000
_cell.length_b   1.000
_cell.length_c   1.000
_cell.angle_alpha   90.00
_cell.angle_beta   90.00
_cell.angle_gamma   90.00
#
_symmetry.space_group_name_H-M   'P 1'
#
loop_
_entity.id
_entity.type
_entity.pdbx_description
1 polymer ?
#
loop_
_entity_poly.entity_id
_entity_poly.type
_entity_poly.pdbx_seq_one_letter_code
_entity_poly.pdbx_strand_id
1 'polypeptide(L)'
;MPEQDVSDQLIRSFFANFHPAYPVIDRLSFIRLYQQGHASPVLLHAIYMTALTCGPESLVQLSGHSGRTSARKAHYLRAKTLYEAGHEKDATSLAAALHLLSFWWLGPSDQKDSWYWQGCAVTLLQSLGMHRSLAQRGMNQRLTSIWKRIWWSIYVRDRHAAAALGRPCRIRNEDCDIEYLNENDLLVDLGSDEELLPIQESYHIAYFLEITKLSDILGNIVIGEFSPRRPPLEKFDATSCLQSLRRWRSELPQVFNDDFCDKSTGASFWANMLDVSYQNALILLYRPKAAECETIPEVERDIQARKAADAITRTAEDLLASETMHFAQLHL
;
A
#
# COMPACT_ATOMS: atom_id res chain seq x y z
N MET A 1 -9.85 -0.87 25.21
CA MET A 1 -8.64 -0.32 24.56
C MET A 1 -7.41 -0.89 25.26
N PRO A 2 -6.23 -0.99 24.61
CA PRO A 2 -4.97 -1.20 25.32
C PRO A 2 -4.70 -0.07 26.32
N GLU A 3 -3.70 -0.24 27.19
CA GLU A 3 -3.19 0.85 28.03
C GLU A 3 -2.63 1.99 27.17
N GLN A 4 -2.53 3.20 27.74
CA GLN A 4 -2.15 4.39 27.00
C GLN A 4 -0.74 4.28 26.39
N ASP A 5 0.24 3.83 27.17
CA ASP A 5 1.62 3.63 26.69
C ASP A 5 1.69 2.63 25.52
N VAL A 6 1.00 1.49 25.63
CA VAL A 6 0.91 0.50 24.56
C VAL A 6 0.26 1.10 23.31
N SER A 7 -0.80 1.89 23.50
CA SER A 7 -1.50 2.57 22.40
C SER A 7 -0.61 3.59 21.69
N ASP A 8 0.17 4.36 22.45
CA ASP A 8 1.13 5.35 21.94
C ASP A 8 2.22 4.66 21.10
N GLN A 9 2.78 3.55 21.59
CA GLN A 9 3.78 2.76 20.87
C GLN A 9 3.23 2.13 19.58
N LEU A 10 1.99 1.62 19.61
CA LEU A 10 1.32 1.11 18.41
C LEU A 10 1.10 2.22 17.37
N ILE A 11 0.69 3.41 17.79
CA ILE A 11 0.50 4.58 16.92
C ILE A 11 1.83 5.02 16.30
N ARG A 12 2.89 5.14 17.11
CA ARG A 12 4.24 5.47 16.62
C ARG A 12 4.72 4.45 15.59
N SER A 13 4.58 3.16 15.88
CA SER A 13 4.96 2.08 14.97
C SER A 13 4.18 2.13 13.65
N PHE A 14 2.88 2.42 13.69
CA PHE A 14 2.07 2.61 12.49
C PHE A 14 2.58 3.76 11.62
N PHE A 15 2.79 4.94 12.22
CA PHE A 15 3.24 6.12 11.47
C PHE A 15 4.67 5.99 10.95
N ALA A 16 5.53 5.23 11.63
CA ALA A 16 6.92 5.01 11.23
C ALA A 16 6.99 4.01 10.08
N ASN A 17 6.28 2.89 10.23
CA ASN A 17 6.52 1.74 9.37
C ASN A 17 5.49 1.63 8.26
N PHE A 18 4.20 1.81 8.55
CA PHE A 18 3.12 1.51 7.59
C PHE A 18 2.63 2.74 6.83
N HIS A 19 2.42 3.85 7.53
CA HIS A 19 1.86 5.08 6.96
C HIS A 19 2.65 5.64 5.77
N PRO A 20 3.99 5.56 5.70
CA PRO A 20 4.71 6.07 4.53
C PRO A 20 4.33 5.35 3.22
N ALA A 21 3.98 4.06 3.28
CA ALA A 21 3.53 3.30 2.13
C ALA A 21 2.08 3.61 1.73
N TYR A 22 1.26 3.97 2.72
CA TYR A 22 -0.18 4.22 2.56
C TYR A 22 -0.62 5.38 3.47
N PRO A 23 -0.37 6.65 3.06
CA PRO A 23 -0.58 7.83 3.88
C PRO A 23 -2.05 8.26 3.93
N VAL A 24 -2.91 7.35 4.40
CA VAL A 24 -4.37 7.50 4.41
C VAL A 24 -4.92 8.32 5.58
N ILE A 25 -4.05 8.86 6.44
CA ILE A 25 -4.44 9.58 7.66
C ILE A 25 -3.81 10.98 7.65
N ASP A 26 -4.61 11.99 7.97
CA ASP A 26 -4.06 13.30 8.31
C ASP A 26 -3.41 13.23 9.70
N ARG A 27 -2.08 13.24 9.72
CA ARG A 27 -1.28 12.88 10.91
C ARG A 27 -1.59 13.77 12.10
N LEU A 28 -1.60 15.08 11.90
CA LEU A 28 -1.82 16.06 12.97
C LEU A 28 -3.27 16.11 13.43
N SER A 29 -4.23 15.98 12.52
CA SER A 29 -5.64 15.93 12.89
C SER A 29 -5.93 14.68 13.72
N PHE A 30 -5.36 13.54 13.31
CA PHE A 30 -5.52 12.28 14.04
C PHE A 30 -4.92 12.35 15.44
N ILE A 31 -3.66 12.81 15.59
CA ILE A 31 -3.01 12.88 16.91
C ILE A 31 -3.75 13.83 17.85
N ARG A 32 -4.20 14.99 17.35
CA ARG A 32 -5.02 15.90 18.14
C ARG A 32 -6.31 15.23 18.64
N LEU A 33 -7.02 14.53 17.77
CA LEU A 33 -8.24 13.80 18.16
C LEU A 33 -7.92 12.67 19.15
N TYR A 34 -6.80 11.99 18.97
CA TYR A 34 -6.35 10.91 19.84
C TYR A 34 -6.05 11.39 21.25
N GLN A 35 -5.25 12.45 21.39
CA GLN A 35 -4.93 13.08 22.67
C GLN A 35 -6.19 13.63 23.39
N GLN A 36 -7.20 14.05 22.63
CA GLN A 36 -8.49 14.51 23.16
C GLN A 36 -9.46 13.37 23.51
N GLY A 37 -9.11 12.11 23.24
CA GLY A 37 -10.01 10.96 23.44
C GLY A 37 -11.17 10.89 22.43
N HIS A 38 -11.07 11.61 21.31
CA HIS A 38 -12.08 11.71 20.26
C HIS A 38 -11.69 10.96 18.97
N ALA A 39 -10.53 10.31 18.93
CA ALA A 39 -10.14 9.50 17.77
C ALA A 39 -11.11 8.35 17.56
N SER A 40 -11.40 8.07 16.29
CA SER A 40 -12.31 7.00 15.90
C SER A 40 -11.88 5.63 16.45
N PRO A 41 -12.74 4.94 17.21
CA PRO A 41 -12.44 3.60 17.69
C PRO A 41 -12.26 2.57 16.57
N VAL A 42 -12.98 2.73 15.45
CA VAL A 42 -12.84 1.87 14.26
C VAL A 42 -11.45 2.04 13.66
N LEU A 43 -11.05 3.31 13.43
CA LEU A 43 -9.75 3.64 12.87
C LEU A 43 -8.61 3.23 13.81
N LEU A 44 -8.73 3.47 15.12
CA LEU A 44 -7.72 3.09 16.11
C LEU A 44 -7.45 1.59 16.10
N HIS A 45 -8.49 0.75 16.08
CA HIS A 45 -8.28 -0.69 16.00
C HIS A 45 -7.70 -1.14 14.66
N ALA A 46 -8.02 -0.47 13.55
CA ALA A 46 -7.39 -0.74 12.26
C ALA A 46 -5.90 -0.33 12.23
N ILE A 47 -5.55 0.78 12.88
CA ILE A 47 -4.16 1.22 13.13
C ILE A 47 -3.42 0.20 13.96
N TYR A 48 -3.97 -0.25 15.09
CA TYR A 48 -3.31 -1.25 15.94
C TYR A 48 -3.09 -2.57 15.22
N MET A 49 -4.08 -3.03 14.43
CA MET A 49 -3.93 -4.24 13.61
C MET A 49 -2.77 -4.13 12.62
N THR A 50 -2.63 -3.00 11.95
CA THR A 50 -1.55 -2.78 10.95
C THR A 50 -0.20 -2.54 11.62
N ALA A 51 -0.14 -1.80 12.74
CA ALA A 51 1.04 -1.67 13.59
C ALA A 51 1.57 -3.02 14.06
N LEU A 52 0.68 -3.93 14.49
CA LEU A 52 1.04 -5.29 14.88
C LEU A 52 1.37 -6.19 13.68
N THR A 53 1.10 -5.76 12.45
CA THR A 53 1.53 -6.50 11.25
C THR A 53 3.00 -6.25 11.01
N CYS A 54 3.42 -4.99 11.00
CA CYS A 54 4.77 -4.58 10.60
C CYS A 54 5.70 -4.19 11.76
N GLY A 55 5.21 -4.11 13.00
CA GLY A 55 6.00 -3.68 14.15
C GLY A 55 6.88 -4.77 14.77
N PRO A 56 7.79 -4.43 15.69
CA PRO A 56 8.67 -5.39 16.33
C PRO A 56 7.91 -6.38 17.23
N GLU A 57 8.49 -7.55 17.48
CA GLU A 57 7.84 -8.60 18.31
C GLU A 57 7.61 -8.16 19.77
N SER A 58 8.46 -7.26 20.30
CA SER A 58 8.27 -6.65 21.62
C SER A 58 6.91 -5.96 21.75
N LEU A 59 6.42 -5.34 20.68
CA LEU A 59 5.14 -4.63 20.67
C LEU A 59 3.94 -5.60 20.75
N VAL A 60 4.09 -6.80 20.18
CA VAL A 60 3.10 -7.88 20.30
C VAL A 60 2.99 -8.34 21.75
N GLN A 61 4.12 -8.53 22.41
CA GLN A 61 4.20 -8.96 23.81
C GLN A 61 3.65 -7.88 24.75
N LEU A 62 4.01 -6.61 24.55
CA LEU A 62 3.49 -5.46 25.32
C LEU A 62 1.97 -5.32 25.17
N SER A 63 1.41 -5.72 24.04
CA SER A 63 -0.04 -5.74 23.82
C SER A 63 -0.75 -6.90 24.56
N GLY A 64 -0.04 -7.71 25.32
CA GLY A 64 -0.60 -8.82 26.11
C GLY A 64 -0.98 -10.05 25.30
N HIS A 65 -0.41 -10.21 24.10
CA HIS A 65 -0.73 -11.30 23.19
C HIS A 65 0.44 -12.28 23.04
N SER A 66 0.12 -13.57 22.93
CA SER A 66 1.11 -14.65 22.77
C SER A 66 1.75 -14.72 21.38
N GLY A 67 1.23 -13.98 20.40
CA GLY A 67 1.81 -13.95 19.06
C GLY A 67 1.09 -12.99 18.13
N ARG A 68 1.78 -12.64 17.04
CA ARG A 68 1.34 -11.64 16.06
C ARG A 68 -0.06 -11.90 15.51
N THR A 69 -0.35 -13.14 15.16
CA THR A 69 -1.64 -13.53 14.59
C THR A 69 -2.80 -13.30 15.56
N SER A 70 -2.64 -13.66 16.84
CA SER A 70 -3.70 -13.47 17.84
C SER A 70 -3.91 -11.99 18.17
N ALA A 71 -2.84 -11.21 18.24
CA ALA A 71 -2.88 -9.76 18.45
C ALA A 71 -3.61 -9.03 17.31
N ARG A 72 -3.21 -9.30 16.05
CA ARG A 72 -3.88 -8.76 14.86
C ARG A 72 -5.35 -9.14 14.82
N LYS A 73 -5.68 -10.41 15.09
CA LYS A 73 -7.07 -10.91 15.09
C LYS A 73 -7.93 -10.18 16.12
N ALA A 74 -7.42 -9.93 17.32
CA ALA A 74 -8.17 -9.25 18.37
C ALA A 74 -8.57 -7.84 17.94
N HIS A 75 -7.64 -7.08 17.37
CA HIS A 75 -7.92 -5.72 16.88
C HIS A 75 -8.78 -5.70 15.62
N TYR A 76 -8.56 -6.63 14.69
CA TYR A 76 -9.42 -6.83 13.53
C TYR A 76 -10.88 -7.06 13.93
N LEU A 77 -11.14 -8.01 14.83
CA LEU A 77 -12.50 -8.33 15.26
C LEU A 77 -13.18 -7.14 15.93
N ARG A 78 -12.46 -6.39 16.76
CA ARG A 78 -12.99 -5.16 17.39
C ARG A 78 -13.32 -4.09 16.35
N ALA A 79 -12.43 -3.80 15.41
CA ALA A 79 -12.68 -2.85 14.32
C ALA A 79 -13.88 -3.27 13.47
N LYS A 80 -13.95 -4.56 13.09
CA LYS A 80 -15.07 -5.14 12.34
C LYS A 80 -16.40 -4.98 13.09
N THR A 81 -16.44 -5.31 14.39
CA THR A 81 -17.67 -5.18 15.20
C THR A 81 -18.12 -3.72 15.29
N LEU A 82 -17.21 -2.78 15.50
CA LEU A 82 -17.53 -1.35 15.56
C LEU A 82 -18.01 -0.81 14.20
N TYR A 83 -17.41 -1.28 13.10
CA TYR A 83 -17.86 -0.97 11.74
C TYR A 83 -19.28 -1.50 11.49
N GLU A 84 -19.55 -2.76 11.83
CA GLU A 84 -20.86 -3.40 11.66
C GLU A 84 -21.96 -2.72 12.50
N ALA A 85 -21.59 -2.14 13.63
CA ALA A 85 -22.50 -1.36 14.48
C ALA A 85 -22.65 0.12 14.04
N GLY A 86 -21.95 0.56 12.98
CA GLY A 86 -22.09 1.92 12.45
C GLY A 86 -21.51 3.02 13.35
N HIS A 87 -20.47 2.72 14.14
CA HIS A 87 -19.88 3.67 15.08
C HIS A 87 -19.10 4.82 14.41
N GLU A 88 -18.57 4.61 13.20
CA GLU A 88 -17.85 5.64 12.47
C GLU A 88 -18.82 6.48 11.63
N LYS A 89 -18.73 7.80 11.77
CA LYS A 89 -19.56 8.77 11.05
C LYS A 89 -18.74 9.65 10.12
N ASP A 90 -17.46 9.84 10.40
CA ASP A 90 -16.56 10.59 9.52
C ASP A 90 -16.13 9.69 8.35
N ALA A 91 -16.52 10.10 7.15
CA ALA A 91 -16.29 9.32 5.94
C ALA A 91 -14.80 9.15 5.61
N THR A 92 -13.97 10.13 5.98
CA THR A 92 -12.50 10.10 5.77
C THR A 92 -11.86 9.05 6.67
N SER A 93 -12.21 9.05 7.96
CA SER A 93 -11.75 8.07 8.95
C SER A 93 -12.24 6.66 8.62
N LEU A 94 -13.49 6.54 8.13
CA LEU A 94 -14.03 5.28 7.65
C LEU A 94 -13.25 4.74 6.45
N ALA A 95 -12.98 5.59 5.46
CA ALA A 95 -12.20 5.23 4.27
C ALA A 95 -10.79 4.74 4.64
N ALA A 96 -10.10 5.45 5.53
CA ALA A 96 -8.81 5.04 6.07
C ALA A 96 -8.92 3.68 6.79
N ALA A 97 -9.91 3.50 7.67
CA ALA A 97 -10.09 2.25 8.40
C ALA A 97 -10.37 1.06 7.47
N LEU A 98 -11.22 1.22 6.45
CA LEU A 98 -11.50 0.18 5.46
C LEU A 98 -10.27 -0.18 4.64
N HIS A 99 -9.45 0.81 4.27
CA HIS A 99 -8.16 0.56 3.62
C HIS A 99 -7.24 -0.28 4.52
N LEU A 100 -7.07 0.09 5.79
CA LEU A 100 -6.24 -0.66 6.73
C LEU A 100 -6.79 -2.08 6.98
N LEU A 101 -8.10 -2.25 7.10
CA LEU A 101 -8.75 -3.56 7.23
C LEU A 101 -8.53 -4.47 6.02
N SER A 102 -8.27 -3.91 4.82
CA SER A 102 -7.92 -4.73 3.65
C SER A 102 -6.61 -5.50 3.84
N PHE A 103 -5.73 -5.13 4.77
CA PHE A 103 -4.52 -5.90 5.10
C PHE A 103 -4.79 -7.10 6.03
N TRP A 104 -6.05 -7.35 6.39
CA TRP A 104 -6.45 -8.57 7.11
C TRP A 104 -6.59 -9.76 6.15
N TRP A 105 -5.94 -10.87 6.51
CA TRP A 105 -6.25 -12.19 5.99
C TRP A 105 -5.69 -13.25 6.95
N LEU A 106 -6.52 -14.20 7.40
CA LEU A 106 -6.10 -15.32 8.24
C LEU A 106 -6.11 -16.65 7.50
N GLY A 107 -6.92 -16.76 6.45
CA GLY A 107 -6.99 -17.97 5.64
C GLY A 107 -8.24 -18.05 4.77
N PRO A 108 -8.40 -19.15 4.01
CA PRO A 108 -9.47 -19.30 3.01
C PRO A 108 -10.90 -19.30 3.57
N SER A 109 -11.09 -19.56 4.87
CA SER A 109 -12.40 -19.63 5.51
C SER A 109 -12.95 -18.27 5.96
N ASP A 110 -12.15 -17.20 5.89
CA ASP A 110 -12.59 -15.86 6.25
C ASP A 110 -13.53 -15.29 5.16
N GLN A 111 -14.79 -15.09 5.50
CA GLN A 111 -15.79 -14.51 4.58
C GLN A 111 -15.51 -13.03 4.25
N LYS A 112 -14.88 -12.29 5.17
CA LYS A 112 -14.47 -10.88 5.00
C LYS A 112 -12.96 -10.80 4.88
N ASP A 113 -12.45 -11.32 3.77
CA ASP A 113 -11.04 -11.29 3.43
C ASP A 113 -10.56 -9.90 2.97
N SER A 114 -9.27 -9.81 2.66
CA SER A 114 -8.61 -8.62 2.07
C SER A 114 -9.43 -7.97 0.93
N TRP A 115 -9.99 -8.79 0.03
CA TRP A 115 -10.73 -8.33 -1.13
C TRP A 115 -12.12 -7.79 -0.82
N TYR A 116 -12.79 -8.33 0.21
CA TYR A 116 -14.05 -7.79 0.71
C TYR A 116 -13.86 -6.36 1.22
N TRP A 117 -12.92 -6.15 2.15
CA TRP A 117 -12.69 -4.83 2.75
C TRP A 117 -12.22 -3.80 1.72
N GLN A 118 -11.41 -4.24 0.77
CA GLN A 118 -11.02 -3.41 -0.35
C GLN A 118 -12.20 -3.04 -1.25
N GLY A 119 -13.14 -3.95 -1.48
CA GLY A 119 -14.39 -3.65 -2.18
C GLY A 119 -15.24 -2.60 -1.45
N CYS A 120 -15.35 -2.70 -0.12
CA CYS A 120 -16.02 -1.70 0.69
C CYS A 120 -15.33 -0.32 0.57
N ALA A 121 -14.00 -0.29 0.63
CA ALA A 121 -13.23 0.94 0.51
C ALA A 121 -13.45 1.60 -0.87
N VAL A 122 -13.25 0.87 -1.97
CA VAL A 122 -13.46 1.39 -3.34
C VAL A 122 -14.89 1.92 -3.51
N THR A 123 -15.89 1.19 -3.05
CA THR A 123 -17.30 1.60 -3.14
C THR A 123 -17.56 2.91 -2.38
N LEU A 124 -17.02 3.04 -1.16
CA LEU A 124 -17.14 4.26 -0.36
C LEU A 124 -16.44 5.45 -1.03
N LEU A 125 -15.22 5.28 -1.50
CA LEU A 125 -14.47 6.35 -2.17
C LEU A 125 -15.19 6.84 -3.43
N GLN A 126 -15.74 5.91 -4.20
CA GLN A 126 -16.52 6.26 -5.39
C GLN A 126 -17.81 6.99 -5.04
N SER A 127 -18.54 6.56 -4.00
CA SER A 127 -19.76 7.24 -3.56
C SER A 127 -19.51 8.65 -3.01
N LEU A 128 -18.35 8.89 -2.39
CA LEU A 128 -17.90 10.22 -1.96
C LEU A 128 -17.35 11.08 -3.12
N GLY A 129 -17.22 10.50 -4.31
CA GLY A 129 -16.67 11.19 -5.47
C GLY A 129 -15.17 11.47 -5.37
N MET A 130 -14.41 10.72 -4.56
CA MET A 130 -12.94 10.84 -4.42
C MET A 130 -12.18 10.39 -5.67
N HIS A 131 -12.83 9.68 -6.59
CA HIS A 131 -12.28 9.27 -7.89
C HIS A 131 -12.30 10.38 -8.94
N ARG A 132 -12.91 11.53 -8.61
CA ARG A 132 -13.14 12.63 -9.54
C ARG A 132 -12.25 13.83 -9.23
N SER A 133 -11.94 14.63 -10.25
CA SER A 133 -11.20 15.88 -10.12
C SER A 133 -11.78 16.76 -9.01
N LEU A 134 -10.88 17.25 -8.16
CA LEU A 134 -11.20 18.12 -7.03
C LEU A 134 -10.97 19.61 -7.35
N ALA A 135 -10.33 19.92 -8.49
CA ALA A 135 -9.91 21.26 -8.87
C ALA A 135 -11.04 22.31 -8.87
N GLN A 136 -12.26 21.91 -9.24
CA GLN A 136 -13.41 22.81 -9.35
C GLN A 136 -14.29 22.86 -8.09
N ARG A 137 -13.97 22.10 -7.04
CA ARG A 137 -14.85 21.93 -5.87
C ARG A 137 -14.69 23.01 -4.80
N GLY A 138 -13.70 23.90 -4.93
CA GLY A 138 -13.42 24.94 -3.93
C GLY A 138 -13.08 24.38 -2.54
N MET A 139 -12.61 23.13 -2.48
CA MET A 139 -12.20 22.49 -1.22
C MET A 139 -10.90 23.09 -0.70
N ASN A 140 -10.71 23.09 0.62
CA ASN A 140 -9.44 23.49 1.19
C ASN A 140 -8.32 22.50 0.77
N GLN A 141 -7.08 23.00 0.72
CA GLN A 141 -5.94 22.19 0.26
C GLN A 141 -5.75 20.92 1.10
N ARG A 142 -5.87 21.02 2.43
CA ARG A 142 -5.65 19.90 3.34
C ARG A 142 -6.62 18.74 3.14
N LEU A 143 -7.90 19.05 2.94
CA LEU A 143 -8.94 18.07 2.64
C LEU A 143 -8.73 17.46 1.23
N THR A 144 -8.35 18.27 0.26
CA THR A 144 -8.01 17.82 -1.09
C THR A 144 -6.83 16.85 -1.06
N SER A 145 -5.76 17.22 -0.36
CA SER A 145 -4.57 16.39 -0.16
C SER A 145 -4.93 15.03 0.47
N ILE A 146 -5.66 15.01 1.59
CA ILE A 146 -6.02 13.73 2.24
C ILE A 146 -6.94 12.87 1.36
N TRP A 147 -7.88 13.45 0.61
CA TRP A 147 -8.71 12.68 -0.33
C TRP A 147 -7.88 12.05 -1.45
N LYS A 148 -6.93 12.81 -2.03
CA LYS A 148 -5.99 12.27 -3.03
C LYS A 148 -5.13 11.15 -2.43
N ARG A 149 -4.59 11.34 -1.23
CA ARG A 149 -3.76 10.33 -0.55
C ARG A 149 -4.52 9.03 -0.30
N ILE A 150 -5.76 9.11 0.19
CA ILE A 150 -6.63 7.94 0.40
C ILE A 150 -6.96 7.26 -0.93
N TRP A 151 -7.35 8.02 -1.96
CA TRP A 151 -7.64 7.49 -3.29
C TRP A 151 -6.47 6.70 -3.86
N TRP A 152 -5.29 7.33 -3.93
CA TRP A 152 -4.12 6.72 -4.52
C TRP A 152 -3.55 5.57 -3.68
N SER A 153 -3.72 5.57 -2.35
CA SER A 153 -3.36 4.43 -1.49
C SER A 153 -4.20 3.19 -1.81
N ILE A 154 -5.51 3.37 -2.00
CA ILE A 154 -6.42 2.29 -2.40
C ILE A 154 -6.17 1.88 -3.85
N TYR A 155 -5.83 2.82 -4.73
CA TYR A 155 -5.44 2.55 -6.12
C TYR A 155 -4.23 1.62 -6.18
N VAL A 156 -3.14 1.96 -5.49
CA VAL A 156 -1.92 1.14 -5.39
C VAL A 156 -2.27 -0.26 -4.89
N ARG A 157 -3.03 -0.32 -3.79
CA ARG A 157 -3.40 -1.59 -3.19
C ARG A 157 -4.25 -2.47 -4.12
N ASP A 158 -5.10 -1.89 -4.97
CA ASP A 158 -5.97 -2.62 -5.92
C ASP A 158 -5.14 -3.33 -6.98
N ARG A 159 -4.12 -2.66 -7.54
CA ARG A 159 -3.26 -3.25 -8.56
C ARG A 159 -2.32 -4.30 -7.99
N HIS A 160 -1.71 -4.03 -6.83
CA HIS A 160 -0.86 -5.01 -6.16
C HIS A 160 -1.65 -6.26 -5.73
N ALA A 161 -2.84 -6.10 -5.15
CA ALA A 161 -3.67 -7.25 -4.76
C ALA A 161 -4.18 -8.04 -5.97
N ALA A 162 -4.54 -7.36 -7.07
CA ALA A 162 -4.92 -8.00 -8.32
C ALA A 162 -3.77 -8.83 -8.90
N ALA A 163 -2.56 -8.26 -8.94
CA ALA A 163 -1.34 -8.92 -9.38
C ALA A 163 -1.00 -10.16 -8.55
N ALA A 164 -1.03 -10.05 -7.21
CA ALA A 164 -0.63 -11.13 -6.31
C ALA A 164 -1.68 -12.26 -6.24
N LEU A 165 -2.97 -11.92 -6.24
CA LEU A 165 -4.06 -12.89 -5.98
C LEU A 165 -4.79 -13.34 -7.26
N GLY A 166 -4.38 -12.85 -8.43
CA GLY A 166 -5.04 -13.14 -9.70
C GLY A 166 -6.49 -12.65 -9.77
N ARG A 167 -6.85 -11.63 -8.97
CA ARG A 167 -8.19 -11.03 -8.97
C ARG A 167 -8.24 -9.89 -10.00
N PRO A 168 -9.41 -9.56 -10.58
CA PRO A 168 -9.53 -8.38 -11.44
C PRO A 168 -9.22 -7.11 -10.64
N CYS A 169 -8.76 -6.02 -11.29
CA CYS A 169 -8.75 -4.71 -10.63
C CYS A 169 -10.20 -4.22 -10.44
N ARG A 170 -10.54 -3.61 -9.29
CA ARG A 170 -11.87 -3.04 -9.06
C ARG A 170 -12.03 -1.66 -9.67
N ILE A 171 -10.96 -0.86 -9.60
CA ILE A 171 -10.99 0.51 -10.09
C ILE A 171 -10.67 0.50 -11.57
N ARG A 172 -11.61 1.03 -12.34
CA ARG A 172 -11.46 1.23 -13.78
C ARG A 172 -10.91 2.62 -14.04
N ASN A 173 -9.82 2.71 -14.78
CA ASN A 173 -9.17 3.98 -15.04
C ASN A 173 -10.07 4.92 -15.86
N GLU A 174 -10.95 4.36 -16.72
CA GLU A 174 -11.87 5.15 -17.55
C GLU A 174 -12.93 5.90 -16.76
N ASP A 175 -13.21 5.47 -15.52
CA ASP A 175 -14.22 6.09 -14.65
C ASP A 175 -13.62 7.24 -13.81
N CYS A 176 -12.30 7.41 -13.82
CA CYS A 176 -11.56 8.29 -12.91
C CYS A 176 -10.93 9.49 -13.63
N ASP A 177 -11.04 10.69 -13.05
CA ASP A 177 -10.39 11.92 -13.54
C ASP A 177 -9.69 12.71 -12.43
N ILE A 178 -9.45 12.08 -11.27
CA ILE A 178 -8.64 12.64 -10.19
C ILE A 178 -7.18 12.82 -10.61
N GLU A 179 -6.59 13.92 -10.19
CA GLU A 179 -5.22 14.29 -10.50
C GLU A 179 -4.21 13.40 -9.76
N TYR A 180 -3.05 13.13 -10.39
CA TYR A 180 -1.91 12.51 -9.71
C TYR A 180 -1.46 13.36 -8.50
N LEU A 181 -0.90 12.69 -7.50
CA LEU A 181 -0.30 13.34 -6.34
C LEU A 181 0.94 14.15 -6.73
N ASN A 182 1.17 15.23 -5.98
CA ASN A 182 2.44 15.94 -5.95
C ASN A 182 2.95 16.01 -4.50
N GLU A 183 4.17 16.51 -4.31
CA GLU A 183 4.80 16.61 -2.99
C GLU A 183 3.95 17.39 -1.98
N ASN A 184 3.29 18.48 -2.39
CA ASN A 184 2.47 19.30 -1.49
C ASN A 184 1.28 18.52 -0.91
N ASP A 185 0.80 17.48 -1.60
CA ASP A 185 -0.25 16.61 -1.08
C ASP A 185 0.22 15.78 0.13
N LEU A 186 1.53 15.55 0.25
CA LEU A 186 2.17 14.76 1.31
C LEU A 186 2.82 15.63 2.39
N LEU A 187 3.20 16.86 2.05
CA LEU A 187 3.83 17.82 2.97
C LEU A 187 2.82 18.53 3.90
N VAL A 188 1.51 18.50 3.59
CA VAL A 188 0.49 19.35 4.21
C VAL A 188 0.28 19.12 5.72
N ASP A 189 0.60 17.93 6.21
CA ASP A 189 0.49 17.54 7.62
C ASP A 189 1.84 17.19 8.23
N LEU A 190 2.93 17.67 7.62
CA LEU A 190 4.24 17.71 8.22
C LEU A 190 4.37 19.01 9.03
N GLY A 191 4.26 18.91 10.35
CA GLY A 191 4.41 20.08 11.23
C GLY A 191 4.25 19.74 12.70
N SER A 192 4.94 20.49 13.57
CA SER A 192 5.10 20.34 15.03
C SER A 192 5.88 19.11 15.52
N ASP A 193 6.74 19.35 16.52
CA ASP A 193 7.41 18.34 17.37
C ASP A 193 6.37 17.56 18.19
N GLU A 194 5.51 16.79 17.51
CA GLU A 194 4.58 15.87 18.15
C GLU A 194 5.32 14.58 18.48
N GLU A 195 5.45 14.26 19.76
CA GLU A 195 6.23 13.12 20.24
C GLU A 195 5.75 11.79 19.61
N LEU A 196 4.45 11.66 19.35
CA LEU A 196 3.84 10.47 18.76
C LEU A 196 4.06 10.33 17.24
N LEU A 197 4.59 11.35 16.57
CA LEU A 197 4.76 11.38 15.12
C LEU A 197 6.25 11.26 14.76
N PRO A 198 6.67 10.15 14.12
CA PRO A 198 8.03 10.03 13.62
C PRO A 198 8.31 11.03 12.49
N ILE A 199 9.57 11.38 12.26
CA ILE A 199 9.93 12.28 11.17
C ILE A 199 9.64 11.58 9.82
N GLN A 200 9.02 12.32 8.89
CA GLN A 200 8.88 11.86 7.51
C GLN A 200 9.96 12.49 6.63
N GLU A 201 10.93 11.66 6.29
CA GLU A 201 12.01 11.99 5.35
C GLU A 201 11.56 12.10 3.89
N SER A 202 12.38 12.75 3.07
CA SER A 202 12.13 12.95 1.63
C SER A 202 11.94 11.65 0.85
N TYR A 203 12.62 10.56 1.24
CA TYR A 203 12.45 9.25 0.58
C TYR A 203 11.07 8.63 0.83
N HIS A 204 10.41 8.93 1.95
CA HIS A 204 9.03 8.48 2.19
C HIS A 204 8.06 9.14 1.21
N ILE A 205 8.24 10.44 0.97
CA ILE A 205 7.42 11.22 0.04
C ILE A 205 7.67 10.71 -1.38
N ALA A 206 8.94 10.60 -1.78
CA ALA A 206 9.33 10.08 -3.08
C ALA A 206 8.79 8.66 -3.30
N TYR A 207 8.84 7.80 -2.28
CA TYR A 207 8.36 6.42 -2.39
C TYR A 207 6.89 6.37 -2.78
N PHE A 208 6.03 7.11 -2.07
CA PHE A 208 4.60 7.06 -2.34
C PHE A 208 4.25 7.65 -3.70
N LEU A 209 4.95 8.71 -4.13
CA LEU A 209 4.78 9.25 -5.49
C LEU A 209 5.18 8.22 -6.55
N GLU A 210 6.32 7.55 -6.39
CA GLU A 210 6.80 6.59 -7.39
C GLU A 210 6.02 5.28 -7.41
N ILE A 211 5.60 4.75 -6.27
CA ILE A 211 4.80 3.53 -6.22
C ILE A 211 3.42 3.72 -6.86
N THR A 212 2.85 4.94 -6.81
CA THR A 212 1.57 5.23 -7.50
C THR A 212 1.72 5.19 -9.01
N LYS A 213 2.80 5.77 -9.57
CA LYS A 213 3.13 5.69 -11.00
C LYS A 213 3.39 4.26 -11.44
N LEU A 214 4.18 3.51 -10.68
CA LEU A 214 4.47 2.11 -10.97
C LEU A 214 3.21 1.24 -10.91
N SER A 215 2.33 1.48 -9.94
CA SER A 215 1.06 0.77 -9.81
C SER A 215 0.13 1.00 -11.00
N ASP A 216 0.19 2.17 -11.64
CA ASP A 216 -0.57 2.46 -12.85
C ASP A 216 -0.07 1.60 -14.03
N ILE A 217 1.25 1.51 -14.21
CA ILE A 217 1.88 0.63 -15.21
C ILE A 217 1.52 -0.84 -14.93
N LEU A 218 1.59 -1.27 -13.67
CA LEU A 218 1.23 -2.61 -13.25
C LEU A 218 -0.24 -2.92 -13.57
N GLY A 219 -1.16 -1.97 -13.35
CA GLY A 219 -2.57 -2.13 -13.70
C GLY A 219 -2.77 -2.41 -15.19
N ASN A 220 -2.07 -1.68 -16.05
CA ASN A 220 -2.10 -1.90 -17.50
C ASN A 220 -1.60 -3.30 -17.89
N ILE A 221 -0.53 -3.79 -17.24
CA ILE A 221 -0.01 -5.15 -17.44
C ILE A 221 -1.05 -6.19 -16.98
N VAL A 222 -1.59 -6.05 -15.76
CA VAL A 222 -2.55 -7.00 -15.20
C VAL A 222 -3.82 -7.09 -16.05
N ILE A 223 -4.40 -5.95 -16.43
CA ILE A 223 -5.62 -5.89 -17.23
C ILE A 223 -5.37 -6.41 -18.65
N GLY A 224 -4.24 -6.03 -19.25
CA GLY A 224 -3.91 -6.39 -20.63
C GLY A 224 -3.54 -7.86 -20.83
N GLU A 225 -2.69 -8.43 -19.96
CA GLU A 225 -2.22 -9.80 -20.11
C GLU A 225 -3.19 -10.85 -19.53
N PHE A 226 -3.92 -10.51 -18.47
CA PHE A 226 -4.64 -11.52 -17.66
C PHE A 226 -6.17 -11.41 -17.70
N SER A 227 -6.75 -10.43 -18.42
CA SER A 227 -8.22 -10.37 -18.60
C SER A 227 -8.75 -11.62 -19.33
N PRO A 228 -9.90 -12.21 -18.93
CA PRO A 228 -10.49 -13.35 -19.65
C PRO A 228 -11.02 -13.01 -21.04
N ARG A 229 -11.52 -11.78 -21.24
CA ARG A 229 -12.08 -11.28 -22.51
C ARG A 229 -11.11 -10.31 -23.17
N ARG A 230 -9.90 -10.79 -23.41
CA ARG A 230 -8.83 -10.01 -24.04
C ARG A 230 -9.31 -9.50 -25.40
N PRO A 231 -9.03 -8.24 -25.77
CA PRO A 231 -8.84 -7.97 -27.19
C PRO A 231 -7.73 -8.92 -27.72
N PRO A 232 -7.77 -9.36 -28.99
CA PRO A 232 -6.75 -10.24 -29.55
C PRO A 232 -5.32 -9.74 -29.23
N LEU A 233 -4.37 -10.67 -29.05
CA LEU A 233 -2.96 -10.38 -28.69
C LEU A 233 -2.33 -9.24 -29.53
N GLU A 234 -2.83 -9.03 -30.74
CA GLU A 234 -2.47 -7.95 -31.67
C GLU A 234 -2.75 -6.52 -31.15
N LYS A 235 -3.49 -6.36 -30.04
CA LYS A 235 -3.85 -5.05 -29.46
C LYS A 235 -3.20 -4.74 -28.10
N PHE A 236 -2.63 -5.72 -27.40
CA PHE A 236 -1.91 -5.45 -26.16
C PHE A 236 -0.44 -5.19 -26.46
N ASP A 237 -0.02 -3.94 -26.33
CA ASP A 237 1.37 -3.55 -26.56
C ASP A 237 2.22 -3.75 -25.29
N ALA A 238 2.67 -5.00 -25.11
CA ALA A 238 3.64 -5.36 -24.08
C ALA A 238 4.94 -4.54 -24.18
N THR A 239 5.31 -4.09 -25.39
CA THR A 239 6.49 -3.27 -25.62
C THR A 239 6.33 -1.88 -25.03
N SER A 240 5.16 -1.27 -25.19
CA SER A 240 4.83 0.01 -24.56
C SER A 240 4.86 -0.06 -23.03
N CYS A 241 4.34 -1.15 -22.43
CA CYS A 241 4.44 -1.37 -20.99
C CYS A 241 5.91 -1.49 -20.54
N LEU A 242 6.73 -2.23 -21.28
CA LEU A 242 8.17 -2.36 -21.01
C LEU A 242 8.90 -1.02 -21.11
N GLN A 243 8.61 -0.22 -22.14
CA GLN A 243 9.19 1.11 -22.30
C GLN A 243 8.80 2.02 -21.15
N SER A 244 7.55 1.97 -20.70
CA SER A 244 7.05 2.72 -19.55
C SER A 244 7.76 2.30 -18.25
N LEU A 245 7.95 1.00 -18.02
CA LEU A 245 8.72 0.49 -16.87
C LEU A 245 10.17 0.98 -16.90
N ARG A 246 10.86 0.85 -18.04
CA ARG A 246 12.26 1.30 -18.19
C ARG A 246 12.40 2.80 -17.99
N ARG A 247 11.47 3.57 -18.55
CA ARG A 247 11.41 5.02 -18.39
C ARG A 247 11.24 5.39 -16.92
N TRP A 248 10.23 4.80 -16.27
CA TRP A 248 9.99 5.00 -14.84
C TRP A 248 11.24 4.71 -14.01
N ARG A 249 11.95 3.61 -14.28
CA ARG A 249 13.19 3.26 -13.58
C ARG A 249 14.30 4.29 -13.78
N SER A 250 14.42 4.84 -14.99
CA SER A 250 15.44 5.87 -15.30
C SER A 250 15.13 7.26 -14.74
N GLU A 251 13.86 7.52 -14.41
CA GLU A 251 13.38 8.79 -13.86
C GLU A 251 13.27 8.76 -12.32
N LEU A 252 13.74 7.69 -11.65
CA LEU A 252 13.69 7.59 -10.20
C LEU A 252 14.46 8.74 -9.52
N PRO A 253 13.91 9.34 -8.45
CA PRO A 253 14.56 10.43 -7.72
C PRO A 253 15.92 10.02 -7.12
N GLN A 254 16.86 10.97 -7.08
CA GLN A 254 18.22 10.73 -6.56
C GLN A 254 18.27 10.32 -5.08
N VAL A 255 17.20 10.58 -4.31
CA VAL A 255 17.10 10.15 -2.91
C VAL A 255 17.21 8.64 -2.73
N PHE A 256 16.98 7.86 -3.79
CA PHE A 256 17.12 6.40 -3.78
C PHE A 256 18.52 5.91 -4.21
N ASN A 257 19.45 6.81 -4.53
CA ASN A 257 20.82 6.45 -4.93
C ASN A 257 21.78 6.32 -3.73
N ASP A 258 21.34 6.66 -2.52
CA ASP A 258 22.18 6.54 -1.32
C ASP A 258 22.28 5.07 -0.86
N ASP A 259 23.49 4.53 -0.99
CA ASP A 259 23.82 3.10 -0.99
C ASP A 259 24.02 2.47 0.41
N PHE A 260 23.44 3.04 1.46
CA PHE A 260 23.62 2.52 2.81
C PHE A 260 22.46 1.61 3.21
N CYS A 261 22.66 0.30 3.03
CA CYS A 261 21.84 -0.72 3.66
C CYS A 261 22.17 -0.74 5.16
N ASP A 262 21.44 0.06 5.94
CA ASP A 262 21.49 0.01 7.40
C ASP A 262 20.37 -0.90 7.94
N LYS A 263 20.43 -1.26 9.23
CA LYS A 263 19.35 -2.02 9.89
C LYS A 263 18.09 -1.16 10.12
N SER A 264 17.84 -0.16 9.27
CA SER A 264 16.76 0.80 9.42
C SER A 264 15.80 0.76 8.23
N THR A 265 14.63 1.38 8.38
CA THR A 265 13.68 1.65 7.30
C THR A 265 14.04 2.94 6.55
N GLY A 266 15.32 3.09 6.22
CA GLY A 266 15.90 4.23 5.51
C GLY A 266 15.66 4.22 3.99
N ALA A 267 16.35 5.10 3.27
CA ALA A 267 16.17 5.26 1.82
C ALA A 267 16.38 3.94 1.03
N SER A 268 17.40 3.15 1.38
CA SER A 268 17.69 1.84 0.77
C SER A 268 16.51 0.86 0.92
N PHE A 269 15.87 0.80 2.09
CA PHE A 269 14.70 -0.05 2.31
C PHE A 269 13.55 0.31 1.35
N TRP A 270 13.24 1.60 1.22
CA TRP A 270 12.17 2.06 0.33
C TRP A 270 12.52 1.91 -1.15
N ALA A 271 13.80 2.08 -1.53
CA ALA A 271 14.28 1.78 -2.87
C ALA A 271 14.10 0.28 -3.21
N ASN A 272 14.42 -0.61 -2.27
CA ASN A 272 14.20 -2.05 -2.40
C ASN A 272 12.71 -2.39 -2.56
N MET A 273 11.80 -1.71 -1.84
CA MET A 273 10.35 -1.90 -2.01
C MET A 273 9.87 -1.50 -3.41
N LEU A 274 10.43 -0.43 -3.99
CA LEU A 274 10.16 -0.04 -5.38
C LEU A 274 10.75 -1.06 -6.37
N ASP A 275 11.96 -1.56 -6.11
CA ASP A 275 12.60 -2.57 -6.95
C ASP A 275 11.78 -3.85 -7.00
N VAL A 276 11.36 -4.38 -5.86
CA VAL A 276 10.54 -5.60 -5.80
C VAL A 276 9.24 -5.45 -6.60
N SER A 277 8.56 -4.31 -6.50
CA SER A 277 7.36 -4.05 -7.30
C SER A 277 7.68 -3.97 -8.81
N TYR A 278 8.82 -3.36 -9.17
CA TYR A 278 9.29 -3.29 -10.55
C TYR A 278 9.63 -4.68 -11.12
N GLN A 279 10.35 -5.51 -10.36
CA GLN A 279 10.66 -6.89 -10.74
C GLN A 279 9.39 -7.73 -10.86
N ASN A 280 8.42 -7.55 -9.96
CA ASN A 280 7.13 -8.24 -10.05
C ASN A 280 6.38 -7.87 -11.35
N ALA A 281 6.40 -6.60 -11.74
CA ALA A 281 5.83 -6.16 -13.02
C ALA A 281 6.54 -6.82 -14.21
N LEU A 282 7.87 -6.97 -14.17
CA LEU A 282 8.63 -7.69 -15.20
C LEU A 282 8.28 -9.19 -15.24
N ILE A 283 8.15 -9.84 -14.08
CA ILE A 283 7.70 -11.25 -14.01
C ILE A 283 6.35 -11.39 -14.70
N LEU A 284 5.38 -10.54 -14.38
CA LEU A 284 4.04 -10.60 -14.97
C LEU A 284 4.06 -10.33 -16.48
N LEU A 285 4.91 -9.40 -16.95
CA LEU A 285 5.04 -9.08 -18.35
C LEU A 285 5.70 -10.20 -19.16
N TYR A 286 6.66 -10.92 -18.58
CA TYR A 286 7.46 -11.95 -19.26
C TYR A 286 7.04 -13.39 -18.96
N ARG A 287 6.15 -13.61 -18.00
CA ARG A 287 5.71 -14.96 -17.59
C ARG A 287 5.34 -15.83 -18.80
N PRO A 288 5.88 -17.05 -18.92
CA PRO A 288 5.50 -17.98 -19.97
C PRO A 288 4.01 -18.29 -19.95
N LYS A 289 3.39 -18.37 -21.13
CA LYS A 289 1.95 -18.68 -21.30
C LYS A 289 1.68 -20.19 -21.36
N ALA A 290 2.71 -20.98 -21.64
CA ALA A 290 2.68 -22.44 -21.68
C ALA A 290 3.73 -23.01 -20.70
N ALA A 291 3.52 -24.25 -20.26
CA ALA A 291 4.45 -24.95 -19.37
C ALA A 291 5.75 -25.35 -20.09
N GLU A 292 5.66 -25.63 -21.39
CA GLU A 292 6.79 -25.90 -22.26
C GLU A 292 7.00 -24.69 -23.17
N CYS A 293 8.21 -24.14 -23.19
CA CYS A 293 8.59 -23.09 -24.12
C CYS A 293 9.09 -23.76 -25.40
N GLU A 294 8.27 -23.78 -26.45
CA GLU A 294 8.58 -24.47 -27.70
C GLU A 294 9.35 -23.56 -28.68
N THR A 295 9.25 -22.24 -28.49
CA THR A 295 9.83 -21.24 -29.40
C THR A 295 10.93 -20.40 -28.75
N ILE A 296 11.91 -19.95 -29.55
CA ILE A 296 13.01 -19.08 -29.08
C ILE A 296 12.50 -17.82 -28.34
N PRO A 297 11.46 -17.11 -28.83
CA PRO A 297 10.92 -15.95 -28.12
C PRO A 297 10.31 -16.30 -26.76
N GLU A 298 9.70 -17.47 -26.60
CA GLU A 298 9.18 -17.92 -25.30
C GLU A 298 10.31 -18.22 -24.32
N VAL A 299 11.38 -18.84 -24.78
CA VAL A 299 12.59 -19.10 -23.98
C VAL A 299 13.22 -17.79 -23.52
N GLU A 300 13.34 -16.79 -24.40
CA GLU A 300 13.91 -15.50 -24.03
C GLU A 300 13.05 -14.78 -22.98
N ARG A 301 11.72 -14.86 -23.11
CA ARG A 301 10.79 -14.33 -22.10
C ARG A 301 10.95 -15.04 -20.76
N ASP A 302 11.03 -16.37 -20.74
CA ASP A 302 11.26 -17.15 -19.51
C ASP A 302 12.57 -16.72 -18.80
N ILE A 303 13.64 -16.50 -19.56
CA ILE A 303 14.92 -15.99 -19.02
C ILE A 303 14.74 -14.64 -18.32
N GLN A 304 13.98 -13.71 -18.89
CA GLN A 304 13.73 -12.41 -18.27
C GLN A 304 12.89 -12.52 -16.99
N ALA A 305 11.85 -13.36 -17.01
CA ALA A 305 11.03 -13.61 -15.83
C ALA A 305 11.85 -14.22 -14.68
N ARG A 306 12.75 -15.19 -14.99
CA ARG A 306 13.65 -15.78 -13.98
C ARG A 306 14.65 -14.77 -13.42
N LYS A 307 15.25 -13.92 -14.26
CA LYS A 307 16.15 -12.86 -13.79
C LYS A 307 15.46 -11.90 -12.81
N ALA A 308 14.20 -11.53 -13.11
CA ALA A 308 13.42 -10.69 -12.21
C ALA A 308 13.08 -11.41 -10.90
N ALA A 309 12.74 -12.71 -10.96
CA ALA A 309 12.53 -13.53 -9.77
C ALA A 309 13.80 -13.65 -8.90
N ASP A 310 14.96 -13.91 -9.51
CA ASP A 310 16.25 -13.96 -8.82
C ASP A 310 16.58 -12.63 -8.11
N ALA A 311 16.24 -11.49 -8.73
CA ALA A 311 16.41 -10.17 -8.12
C ALA A 311 15.52 -9.96 -6.89
N ILE A 312 14.26 -10.42 -6.94
CA ILE A 312 13.36 -10.40 -5.77
C ILE A 312 13.93 -11.29 -4.65
N THR A 313 14.42 -12.49 -4.98
CA THR A 313 15.01 -13.40 -3.99
C THR A 313 16.20 -12.76 -3.29
N ARG A 314 17.13 -12.15 -4.03
CA ARG A 314 18.28 -11.42 -3.43
C ARG A 314 17.84 -10.29 -2.52
N THR A 315 16.87 -9.49 -2.98
CA THR A 315 16.33 -8.40 -2.15
C THR A 315 15.69 -8.94 -0.86
N ALA A 316 14.99 -10.07 -0.93
CA ALA A 316 14.42 -10.70 0.26
C ALA A 316 15.50 -11.23 1.22
N GLU A 317 16.58 -11.81 0.69
CA GLU A 317 17.75 -12.23 1.47
C GLU A 317 18.41 -11.04 2.18
N ASP A 318 18.60 -9.92 1.48
CA ASP A 318 19.17 -8.69 2.05
C ASP A 318 18.29 -8.12 3.17
N LEU A 319 16.97 -8.09 2.96
CA LEU A 319 15.99 -7.64 3.98
C LEU A 319 15.91 -8.58 5.19
N LEU A 320 16.16 -9.87 5.01
CA LEU A 320 16.28 -10.82 6.12
C LEU A 320 17.58 -10.58 6.90
N ALA A 321 18.69 -10.34 6.20
CA ALA A 321 19.99 -10.09 6.80
C ALA A 321 20.03 -8.76 7.59
N SER A 322 19.32 -7.73 7.14
CA SER A 322 19.16 -6.45 7.84
C SER A 322 18.08 -6.48 8.93
N GLU A 323 17.35 -7.59 9.08
CA GLU A 323 16.19 -7.76 9.96
C GLU A 323 15.00 -6.84 9.61
N THR A 324 14.96 -6.24 8.42
CA THR A 324 13.90 -5.29 8.02
C THR A 324 12.75 -5.91 7.24
N MET A 325 12.80 -7.21 6.89
CA MET A 325 11.77 -7.89 6.09
C MET A 325 10.37 -7.75 6.70
N HIS A 326 10.24 -7.78 8.03
CA HIS A 326 8.94 -7.68 8.71
C HIS A 326 8.28 -6.30 8.56
N PHE A 327 9.03 -5.27 8.15
CA PHE A 327 8.48 -3.96 7.83
C PHE A 327 7.86 -3.91 6.43
N ALA A 328 8.21 -4.79 5.50
CA ALA A 328 7.72 -4.73 4.12
C ALA A 328 6.17 -4.87 4.05
N GLN A 329 5.51 -3.96 3.33
CA GLN A 329 4.04 -3.97 3.15
C GLN A 329 3.59 -4.55 1.80
N LEU A 330 4.46 -5.34 1.17
CA LEU A 330 4.18 -5.99 -0.10
C LEU A 330 3.32 -7.24 0.13
N HIS A 331 2.26 -7.38 -0.67
CA HIS A 331 1.60 -8.66 -0.88
C HIS A 331 2.50 -9.42 -1.86
N LEU A 332 3.45 -10.18 -1.33
CA LEU A 332 4.28 -11.10 -2.10
C LEU A 332 3.49 -12.35 -2.46
#